data_AF-A0A6B3HM25-F1
#
_entry.id   AF-A0A6B3HM25-F1
#
_cell.length_a   1.000
_cell.length_b   1.000
_cell.length_c   1.000
_cell.angle_alpha   90.00
_cell.angle_beta   90.00
_cell.angle_gamma   90.00
#
_symmetry.space_group_name_H-M   'P 1'
#
loop_
_entity.id
_entity.type
_entity.pdbx_description
1 polymer ?
#
loop_
_entity_poly.entity_id
_entity_poly.type
_entity_poly.pdbx_seq_one_letter_code
_entity_poly.pdbx_strand_id
1 'polypeptide(L)' 'GETITDHKGRVAYLKTFRLSDAQIRRGYLLHVLAGADWELSRAAGVLGSSREELVRRIRAAGFSELLKGNV' A
#
# COMPACT_ATOMS: atom_id res chain seq x y z
N GLY A 1 16.10 -7.25 -1.35
CA GLY A 1 17.36 -6.80 -1.97
C GLY A 1 18.32 -7.96 -1.98
N GLU A 2 19.60 -7.70 -2.20
CA GLU A 2 20.67 -8.68 -2.15
C GLU A 2 21.85 -8.08 -1.38
N THR A 3 22.47 -8.88 -0.52
CA THR A 3 23.71 -8.53 0.19
C THR A 3 24.71 -9.64 -0.02
N ILE A 4 25.90 -9.31 -0.53
CA ILE A 4 27.01 -10.25 -0.69
C ILE A 4 28.13 -9.78 0.24
N THR A 5 28.73 -10.72 0.96
CA THR A 5 29.83 -10.47 1.90
C THR A 5 31.09 -11.20 1.47
N ASP A 6 32.25 -10.65 1.83
CA ASP A 6 33.54 -11.30 1.63
C ASP A 6 33.79 -12.42 2.66
N HIS A 7 34.89 -13.14 2.50
CA HIS A 7 35.32 -14.21 3.40
C HIS A 7 35.58 -13.76 4.87
N LYS A 8 35.63 -12.45 5.14
CA LYS A 8 35.75 -11.87 6.48
C LYS A 8 34.41 -11.30 6.98
N GLY A 9 33.31 -11.53 6.26
CA GLY A 9 31.97 -11.05 6.61
C GLY A 9 31.69 -9.58 6.29
N ARG A 10 32.58 -8.90 5.55
CA ARG A 10 32.39 -7.48 5.18
C ARG A 10 31.53 -7.35 3.93
N VAL A 11 30.65 -6.36 3.87
CA VAL A 11 29.78 -6.13 2.70
C VAL A 11 30.63 -5.81 1.47
N ALA A 12 30.54 -6.66 0.45
CA ALA A 12 31.17 -6.46 -0.85
C ALA A 12 30.18 -5.89 -1.88
N TYR A 13 28.88 -6.17 -1.72
CA TYR A 13 27.81 -5.64 -2.56
C TYR A 13 26.51 -5.53 -1.77
N LEU A 14 25.78 -4.43 -1.99
CA LEU A 14 24.45 -4.22 -1.44
C LEU A 14 23.53 -3.65 -2.51
N LYS A 15 22.46 -4.39 -2.82
CA LYS A 15 21.36 -3.93 -3.66
C LYS A 15 20.08 -3.90 -2.84
N THR A 16 19.58 -2.71 -2.56
CA THR A 16 18.27 -2.54 -1.92
C THR A 16 17.19 -2.44 -2.99
N PHE A 17 16.07 -3.14 -2.80
CA PHE A 17 14.85 -2.81 -3.53
C PHE A 17 14.08 -1.79 -2.69
N ARG A 18 13.78 -0.63 -3.28
CA ARG A 18 12.78 0.26 -2.73
C ARG A 18 11.48 0.00 -3.47
N LEU A 19 10.39 -0.09 -2.71
CA LEU A 19 9.08 0.01 -3.32
C LEU A 19 8.97 1.38 -3.99
N SER A 20 8.41 1.41 -5.19
CA SER A 20 8.05 2.67 -5.83
C SER A 20 6.99 3.39 -5.01
N ASP A 21 6.87 4.71 -5.15
CA ASP A 21 5.85 5.46 -4.42
C ASP A 21 4.44 4.92 -4.69
N ALA A 22 4.19 4.43 -5.90
CA ALA A 22 2.92 3.78 -6.25
C ALA A 22 2.70 2.50 -5.44
N GLN A 23 3.73 1.67 -5.27
CA GLN A 23 3.64 0.45 -4.45
C GLN A 23 3.43 0.80 -2.96
N ILE A 24 4.14 1.80 -2.44
CA ILE A 24 3.98 2.25 -1.05
C ILE A 24 2.56 2.76 -0.81
N ARG A 25 2.05 3.63 -1.70
CA ARG A 25 0.68 4.16 -1.58
C ARG A 25 -0.39 3.06 -1.63
N ARG A 26 -0.23 2.07 -2.52
CA ARG A 26 -1.14 0.91 -2.61
C ARG A 26 -1.11 0.08 -1.32
N GLY A 27 0.07 -0.20 -0.78
CA GLY A 27 0.23 -0.91 0.49
C GLY A 27 -0.40 -0.16 1.66
N TYR A 28 -0.15 1.15 1.75
CA TYR A 28 -0.75 2.00 2.79
C TYR A 28 -2.28 2.04 2.70
N LEU A 29 -2.83 2.14 1.49
CA LEU A 29 -4.28 2.10 1.28
C LEU A 29 -4.90 0.79 1.79
N LEU A 30 -4.30 -0.36 1.48
CA LEU A 30 -4.75 -1.66 1.97
C LEU A 30 -4.62 -1.78 3.50
N HIS A 31 -3.54 -1.25 4.07
CA HIS A 31 -3.33 -1.25 5.52
C HIS A 31 -4.42 -0.45 6.25
N VAL A 32 -4.77 0.73 5.73
CA VAL A 32 -5.85 1.54 6.31
C VAL A 32 -7.22 0.88 6.15
N LEU A 33 -7.51 0.29 4.98
CA LEU A 33 -8.76 -0.46 4.77
C LEU A 33 -8.89 -1.63 5.75
N ALA A 34 -7.83 -2.40 5.94
CA ALA A 34 -7.81 -3.51 6.89
C ALA A 34 -7.97 -3.02 8.34
N GLY A 35 -7.27 -1.95 8.74
CA GLY A 35 -7.39 -1.36 10.09
C GLY A 35 -8.75 -0.70 10.37
N ALA A 36 -9.52 -0.41 9.33
CA ALA A 36 -10.89 0.08 9.41
C ALA A 36 -11.93 -1.03 9.24
N ASP A 37 -11.54 -2.31 9.35
CA ASP A 37 -12.41 -3.48 9.19
C ASP A 37 -13.15 -3.51 7.83
N TRP A 38 -12.53 -2.95 6.79
CA TRP A 38 -13.10 -2.77 5.46
C TRP A 38 -14.34 -1.85 5.38
N GLU A 39 -14.64 -1.10 6.45
CA GLU A 39 -15.69 -0.08 6.44
C GLU A 39 -15.19 1.20 5.76
N LEU A 40 -15.69 1.46 4.54
CA LEU A 40 -15.21 2.57 3.69
C LEU A 40 -15.38 3.94 4.34
N SER A 41 -16.48 4.17 5.06
CA SER A 41 -16.70 5.45 5.76
C SER A 41 -15.69 5.65 6.88
N ARG A 42 -15.34 4.59 7.62
CA ARG A 42 -14.33 4.63 8.68
C ARG A 42 -12.93 4.85 8.11
N ALA A 43 -12.57 4.13 7.05
CA ALA A 43 -11.30 4.30 6.35
C ALA A 43 -11.15 5.71 5.78
N ALA A 44 -12.21 6.28 5.18
CA ALA A 44 -12.22 7.64 4.69
C ALA A 44 -11.99 8.66 5.81
N GLY A 45 -12.61 8.44 6.99
CA GLY A 45 -12.35 9.24 8.19
C GLY A 45 -10.88 9.19 8.65
N VAL A 46 -10.26 8.00 8.67
CA VAL A 46 -8.83 7.84 8.99
C VAL A 46 -7.94 8.60 7.99
N LEU A 47 -8.33 8.63 6.71
CA LEU A 47 -7.60 9.32 5.65
C LEU A 47 -7.92 10.81 5.55
N GLY A 48 -8.84 11.33 6.38
CA GLY A 48 -9.32 12.71 6.29
C GLY A 48 -9.95 13.06 4.94
N SER A 49 -10.58 12.08 4.26
CA SER A 49 -11.19 12.25 2.94
C SER A 49 -12.67 11.87 2.94
N SER A 50 -13.36 12.15 1.84
CA SER A 50 -14.73 11.63 1.65
C SER A 50 -14.72 10.15 1.24
N ARG A 51 -15.87 9.48 1.38
CA ARG A 51 -16.05 8.10 0.94
C ARG A 51 -15.92 7.98 -0.58
N GLU A 52 -16.46 8.92 -1.33
CA GLU A 52 -16.41 8.97 -2.79
C GLU A 52 -14.96 9.14 -3.29
N GLU A 53 -14.18 9.97 -2.59
CA GLU A 53 -12.76 10.12 -2.90
C GLU A 53 -11.99 8.84 -2.61
N LEU A 54 -12.28 8.16 -1.49
CA LEU A 54 -11.69 6.86 -1.19
C LEU A 54 -12.00 5.83 -2.28
N VAL A 55 -13.25 5.75 -2.77
CA VAL A 55 -13.63 4.85 -3.88
C VAL A 55 -12.82 5.16 -5.15
N ARG A 56 -12.66 6.44 -5.50
CA ARG A 56 -11.81 6.83 -6.64
C ARG A 56 -10.35 6.40 -6.45
N ARG A 57 -9.81 6.56 -5.24
CA ARG A 57 -8.43 6.12 -4.91
C ARG A 57 -8.28 4.61 -5.00
N ILE A 58 -9.26 3.82 -4.55
CA ILE A 58 -9.28 2.35 -4.66
C ILE A 58 -9.26 1.92 -6.13
N ARG A 59 -10.09 2.53 -6.98
CA ARG A 59 -10.13 2.26 -8.42
C ARG A 59 -8.79 2.63 -9.10
N ALA A 60 -8.27 3.82 -8.82
CA ALA A 60 -6.98 4.28 -9.35
C ALA A 60 -5.79 3.42 -8.89
N ALA A 61 -5.89 2.80 -7.71
CA ALA A 61 -4.92 1.85 -7.18
C ALA A 61 -4.99 0.44 -7.81
N GLY A 62 -5.94 0.22 -8.73
CA GLY A 62 -6.16 -1.09 -9.37
C GLY A 62 -6.85 -2.11 -8.46
N PHE A 63 -7.62 -1.65 -7.47
CA PHE A 63 -8.30 -2.48 -6.49
C PHE A 63 -9.84 -2.46 -6.62
N SER A 64 -10.34 -2.17 -7.82
CA SER A 64 -11.79 -2.09 -8.09
C SER A 64 -12.54 -3.36 -7.66
N GLU A 65 -11.94 -4.53 -7.84
CA GLU A 65 -12.52 -5.83 -7.45
C GLU A 65 -12.72 -6.02 -5.94
N LEU A 66 -12.13 -5.16 -5.09
CA LEU A 66 -12.35 -5.19 -3.65
C LEU A 66 -13.65 -4.46 -3.24
N LEU A 67 -14.27 -3.72 -4.15
CA LEU A 67 -15.55 -3.04 -3.90
C LEU A 67 -16.70 -4.01 -4.13
N LYS A 68 -17.60 -4.12 -3.14
CA LYS A 68 -18.82 -4.93 -3.25
C LYS A 68 -19.99 -4.08 -3.75
N GLY A 69 -20.77 -4.61 -4.69
CA GLY A 69 -22.00 -3.98 -5.19
C GLY A 69 -21.75 -2.75 -6.09
N ASN A 70 -22.78 -1.94 -6.30
CA ASN A 70 -22.72 -0.74 -7.15
C ASN A 70 -22.12 0.49 -6.40
N VAL A 71 -20.99 0.29 -5.71
CA VAL A 71 -20.23 1.37 -5.05
C VAL A 71 -19.33 2.09 -6.04
#